data_AF-A0A498M5P2-F1
#
_entry.id   AF-A0A498M5P2-F1
#
_cell.length_a   1.000
_cell.length_b   1.000
_cell.length_c   1.000
_cell.angle_alpha   90.00
_cell.angle_beta   90.00
_cell.angle_gamma   90.00
#
_symmetry.space_group_name_H-M   'P 1'
#
loop_
_entity.id
_entity.type
_entity.pdbx_description
1 polymer ?
#
loop_
_entity_poly.entity_id
_entity_poly.type
_entity_poly.pdbx_seq_one_letter_code
_entity_poly.pdbx_strand_id
1 'polypeptide(L)'
;MEQAYGAGKAGGTFDPITFFQQPQTILRIVSWIFSIVIFGCIANEGYVNRPDEVEEYCIFNRNQNACNYAVGMGALAFLCCAAFMALDVYFPQISSVKDRKKAVLADIGVSAFWSFVWFVGFCFLANQWQVAKPEDNPLKEGGDAARAAITFAFFSIFTWDYTDPSQDPAGAPAAGTEYTGYNADMEANYDGSGGYQNQDY
;
A
#
# COMPACT_ATOMS: atom_id res chain seq x y z
N MET A 1 -12.51 -27.17 8.69
CA MET A 1 -11.82 -26.01 8.09
C MET A 1 -12.64 -24.79 8.43
N GLU A 2 -12.26 -24.11 9.50
CA GLU A 2 -12.90 -22.89 9.99
C GLU A 2 -12.47 -21.68 9.15
N GLN A 3 -13.34 -20.67 9.05
CA GLN A 3 -13.02 -19.39 8.43
C GLN A 3 -11.94 -18.69 9.24
N ALA A 4 -10.85 -18.29 8.58
CA ALA A 4 -9.78 -17.50 9.18
C ALA A 4 -9.41 -16.35 8.24
N TYR A 5 -9.26 -15.15 8.79
CA TYR A 5 -8.91 -13.91 8.09
C TYR A 5 -9.95 -13.44 7.06
N GLY A 6 -11.25 -13.55 7.36
CA GLY A 6 -12.34 -13.05 6.49
C GLY A 6 -12.56 -13.80 5.16
N ALA A 7 -11.66 -14.72 4.80
CA ALA A 7 -11.77 -15.50 3.57
C ALA A 7 -12.72 -16.70 3.71
N GLY A 8 -13.66 -16.83 2.78
CA GLY A 8 -14.55 -17.99 2.65
C GLY A 8 -13.82 -19.31 2.45
N LYS A 9 -14.55 -20.43 2.53
CA LYS A 9 -14.01 -21.76 2.24
C LYS A 9 -13.41 -21.76 0.82
N ALA A 10 -12.20 -22.29 0.67
CA ALA A 10 -11.55 -22.39 -0.64
C ALA A 10 -12.44 -23.17 -1.63
N GLY A 11 -12.62 -22.62 -2.84
CA GLY A 11 -13.42 -23.25 -3.91
C GLY A 11 -14.81 -22.66 -4.17
N GLY A 12 -15.19 -21.55 -3.53
CA GLY A 12 -16.40 -20.79 -3.89
C GLY A 12 -16.28 -20.09 -5.25
N THR A 13 -17.42 -19.83 -5.90
CA THR A 13 -17.48 -18.99 -7.12
C THR A 13 -16.98 -17.58 -6.82
N PHE A 14 -16.02 -17.09 -7.60
CA PHE A 14 -15.54 -15.71 -7.51
C PHE A 14 -16.69 -14.76 -7.82
N ASP A 15 -17.10 -13.96 -6.84
CA ASP A 15 -18.05 -12.88 -7.01
C ASP A 15 -17.28 -11.54 -7.06
N PRO A 16 -17.15 -10.92 -8.26
CA PRO A 16 -16.42 -9.67 -8.41
C PRO A 16 -17.00 -8.53 -7.58
N ILE A 17 -18.32 -8.52 -7.35
CA ILE A 17 -19.00 -7.38 -6.70
C ILE A 17 -18.63 -7.32 -5.22
N THR A 18 -18.66 -8.45 -4.53
CA THR A 18 -18.24 -8.52 -3.12
C THR A 18 -16.74 -8.31 -2.92
N PHE A 19 -15.91 -8.64 -3.92
CA PHE A 19 -14.47 -8.34 -3.91
C PHE A 19 -14.20 -6.83 -3.93
N PHE A 20 -14.82 -6.08 -4.84
CA PHE A 20 -14.64 -4.62 -4.91
C PHE A 20 -15.27 -3.84 -3.75
N GLN A 21 -16.12 -4.49 -2.95
CA GLN A 21 -16.69 -3.89 -1.74
C GLN A 21 -15.78 -4.03 -0.51
N GLN A 22 -14.71 -4.83 -0.59
CA GLN A 22 -13.79 -4.99 0.54
C GLN A 22 -13.00 -3.68 0.76
N PRO A 23 -12.99 -3.12 1.98
CA PRO A 23 -12.25 -1.90 2.29
C PRO A 23 -10.78 -1.96 1.90
N GLN A 24 -10.14 -3.11 2.13
CA GLN A 24 -8.75 -3.37 1.73
C GLN A 24 -8.56 -3.21 0.22
N THR A 25 -9.42 -3.84 -0.59
CA THR A 25 -9.36 -3.75 -2.06
C THR A 25 -9.56 -2.32 -2.55
N ILE A 26 -10.48 -1.57 -1.94
CA ILE A 26 -10.71 -0.15 -2.25
C ILE A 26 -9.44 0.66 -1.96
N LEU A 27 -8.85 0.51 -0.78
CA LEU A 27 -7.63 1.22 -0.39
C LEU A 27 -6.44 0.88 -1.31
N ARG A 28 -6.34 -0.38 -1.77
CA ARG A 28 -5.34 -0.77 -2.78
C ARG A 28 -5.56 -0.08 -4.12
N ILE A 29 -6.79 -0.02 -4.61
CA ILE A 29 -7.11 0.66 -5.87
C ILE A 29 -6.79 2.15 -5.76
N VAL A 30 -7.13 2.78 -4.64
CA VAL A 30 -6.81 4.20 -4.39
C VAL A 30 -5.29 4.41 -4.35
N SER A 31 -4.55 3.58 -3.61
CA SER A 31 -3.07 3.64 -3.56
C SER A 31 -2.45 3.47 -4.95
N TRP A 32 -3.00 2.56 -5.75
CA TRP A 32 -2.58 2.32 -7.12
C TRP A 32 -2.82 3.54 -8.02
N ILE A 33 -3.99 4.16 -7.95
CA ILE A 33 -4.30 5.41 -8.67
C ILE A 33 -3.37 6.54 -8.24
N PHE A 34 -3.15 6.71 -6.93
CA PHE A 34 -2.27 7.77 -6.41
C PHE A 34 -0.84 7.59 -6.93
N SER A 35 -0.33 6.36 -6.96
CA SER A 35 0.99 6.07 -7.52
C SER A 35 1.10 6.50 -8.99
N ILE A 36 0.08 6.20 -9.81
CA ILE A 36 0.00 6.61 -11.23
C ILE A 36 0.05 8.12 -11.37
N VAL A 37 -0.74 8.84 -10.56
CA VAL A 37 -0.75 10.30 -10.60
C VAL A 37 0.62 10.87 -10.24
N ILE A 38 1.27 10.36 -9.18
CA ILE A 38 2.57 10.88 -8.73
C ILE A 38 3.65 10.69 -9.79
N PHE A 39 3.89 9.45 -10.24
CA PHE A 39 4.97 9.24 -11.22
C PHE A 39 4.59 9.79 -12.60
N GLY A 40 3.32 9.73 -12.98
CA GLY A 40 2.84 10.18 -14.29
C GLY A 40 2.93 11.70 -14.45
N CYS A 41 2.53 12.46 -13.44
CA CYS A 41 2.66 13.92 -13.45
C CYS A 41 4.13 14.35 -13.56
N ILE A 42 5.02 13.73 -12.79
CA ILE A 42 6.44 14.11 -12.78
C ILE A 42 7.19 13.60 -14.02
N ALA A 43 6.86 12.42 -14.54
CA ALA A 43 7.50 11.89 -15.75
C ALA A 43 7.16 12.70 -17.00
N ASN A 44 5.96 13.30 -17.06
CA ASN A 44 5.51 14.07 -18.22
C ASN A 44 5.82 15.57 -18.11
N GLU A 45 5.61 16.17 -16.93
CA GLU A 45 5.67 17.63 -16.73
C GLU A 45 6.62 18.05 -15.59
N GLY A 46 7.35 17.10 -15.01
CA GLY A 46 8.27 17.37 -13.91
C GLY A 46 9.63 17.92 -14.35
N TYR A 47 9.92 17.94 -15.64
CA TYR A 47 11.16 18.44 -16.22
C TYR A 47 10.87 19.68 -17.05
N VAL A 48 11.49 20.79 -16.68
CA VAL A 48 11.27 22.10 -17.30
C VAL A 48 12.60 22.76 -17.58
N ASN A 49 12.70 23.47 -18.70
CA ASN A 49 13.86 24.30 -19.04
C ASN A 49 13.52 25.78 -18.88
N ARG A 50 14.55 26.60 -18.67
CA ARG A 50 14.37 28.04 -18.81
C ARG A 50 14.34 28.42 -20.30
N PRO A 51 13.72 29.55 -20.68
CA PRO A 51 13.67 29.98 -22.09
C PRO A 51 15.05 30.18 -22.73
N ASP A 52 16.08 30.43 -21.92
CA ASP A 52 17.47 30.63 -22.30
C ASP A 52 18.34 29.36 -22.23
N GLU A 53 17.79 28.25 -21.74
CA GLU A 53 18.48 26.97 -21.55
C GLU A 53 17.83 25.86 -22.39
N VAL A 54 18.65 25.01 -23.01
CA VAL A 54 18.16 23.84 -23.79
C VAL A 54 17.95 22.62 -22.90
N GLU A 55 18.68 22.52 -21.79
CA GLU A 55 18.61 21.40 -20.86
C GLU A 55 17.41 21.51 -19.92
N GLU A 56 16.70 20.39 -19.75
CA GLU A 56 15.59 20.28 -18.82
C GLU A 56 16.08 19.93 -17.42
N TYR A 57 15.48 20.58 -16.42
CA TYR A 57 15.80 20.35 -15.02
C TYR A 57 14.54 19.99 -14.25
N CYS A 58 14.71 19.21 -13.19
CA CYS A 58 13.61 18.86 -12.31
C CYS A 58 12.95 20.12 -11.71
N ILE A 59 11.63 20.18 -11.78
CA ILE A 59 10.82 21.31 -11.31
C ILE A 59 10.97 21.56 -9.80
N PHE A 60 11.37 20.53 -9.04
CA PHE A 60 11.70 20.62 -7.63
C PHE A 60 13.11 21.16 -7.43
N ASN A 61 13.27 22.49 -7.41
CA ASN A 61 14.52 23.20 -7.11
C ASN A 61 15.73 22.71 -7.94
N ARG A 62 15.48 22.33 -9.20
CA ARG A 62 16.48 21.77 -10.13
C ARG A 62 17.24 20.57 -9.56
N ASN A 63 16.66 19.90 -8.57
CA ASN A 63 17.25 18.75 -7.90
C ASN A 63 16.78 17.47 -8.58
N GLN A 64 17.64 16.89 -9.41
CA GLN A 64 17.32 15.66 -10.14
C GLN A 64 16.91 14.49 -9.23
N ASN A 65 17.44 14.45 -8.00
CA ASN A 65 17.08 13.40 -7.04
C ASN A 65 15.60 13.48 -6.60
N ALA A 66 14.98 14.66 -6.64
CA ALA A 66 13.57 14.82 -6.30
C ALA A 66 12.64 14.21 -7.35
N CYS A 67 12.87 14.51 -8.63
CA CYS A 67 12.09 13.92 -9.72
C CYS A 67 12.38 12.42 -9.85
N ASN A 68 13.64 12.00 -9.74
CA ASN A 68 14.01 10.58 -9.73
C ASN A 68 13.34 9.82 -8.58
N TYR A 69 13.28 10.43 -7.39
CA TYR A 69 12.56 9.87 -6.24
C TYR A 69 11.07 9.69 -6.56
N ALA A 70 10.39 10.73 -7.02
CA ALA A 70 8.95 10.68 -7.28
C ALA A 70 8.60 9.67 -8.38
N VAL A 71 9.36 9.65 -9.48
CA VAL A 71 9.16 8.72 -10.59
C VAL A 71 9.49 7.30 -10.17
N GLY A 72 10.66 7.08 -9.56
CA GLY A 72 11.13 5.75 -9.17
C GLY A 72 10.26 5.11 -8.09
N MET A 73 10.00 5.83 -7.00
CA MET A 73 9.17 5.30 -5.91
C MET A 73 7.71 5.19 -6.31
N GLY A 74 7.18 6.12 -7.12
CA GLY A 74 5.83 6.01 -7.66
C GLY A 74 5.67 4.81 -8.59
N ALA A 75 6.62 4.53 -9.48
CA ALA A 75 6.60 3.35 -10.34
C ALA A 75 6.72 2.04 -9.54
N LEU A 76 7.58 2.01 -8.52
CA LEU A 76 7.74 0.83 -7.66
C LEU A 76 6.46 0.58 -6.82
N ALA A 77 5.83 1.63 -6.31
CA ALA A 77 4.55 1.54 -5.62
C ALA A 77 3.45 1.00 -6.54
N PHE A 78 3.37 1.49 -7.77
CA PHE A 78 2.43 1.01 -8.79
C PHE A 78 2.55 -0.51 -9.03
N LEU A 79 3.79 -0.99 -9.24
CA LEU A 79 4.05 -2.42 -9.45
C LEU A 79 3.76 -3.25 -8.20
N CYS A 80 4.12 -2.74 -7.02
CA CYS A 80 3.84 -3.39 -5.74
C CYS A 80 2.32 -3.53 -5.53
N CYS A 81 1.56 -2.45 -5.70
CA CYS A 81 0.10 -2.48 -5.65
C CYS A 81 -0.51 -3.48 -6.64
N ALA A 82 -0.02 -3.52 -7.89
CA ALA A 82 -0.52 -4.47 -8.88
C ALA A 82 -0.26 -5.93 -8.47
N ALA A 83 0.91 -6.23 -7.91
CA ALA A 83 1.25 -7.56 -7.43
C ALA A 83 0.38 -7.98 -6.24
N PHE A 84 0.17 -7.08 -5.28
CA PHE A 84 -0.70 -7.35 -4.13
C PHE A 84 -2.18 -7.43 -4.49
N MET A 85 -2.63 -6.65 -5.47
CA MET A 85 -3.99 -6.77 -6.02
C MET A 85 -4.20 -8.13 -6.70
N ALA A 86 -3.20 -8.63 -7.42
CA ALA A 86 -3.25 -10.00 -7.93
C ALA A 86 -3.28 -11.03 -6.79
N LEU A 87 -2.47 -10.83 -5.74
CA LEU A 87 -2.49 -11.67 -4.54
C LEU A 87 -3.89 -11.70 -3.89
N ASP A 88 -4.57 -10.57 -3.78
CA ASP A 88 -5.94 -10.50 -3.24
C ASP A 88 -6.93 -11.32 -4.09
N VAL A 89 -6.80 -11.29 -5.43
CA VAL A 89 -7.63 -12.12 -6.32
C VAL A 89 -7.39 -13.61 -6.09
N TYR A 90 -6.15 -14.02 -5.81
CA TYR A 90 -5.80 -15.41 -5.50
C TYR A 90 -6.05 -15.82 -4.05
N PHE A 91 -6.16 -14.86 -3.12
CA PHE A 91 -6.25 -15.10 -1.68
C PHE A 91 -7.38 -16.07 -1.28
N PRO A 92 -8.61 -15.99 -1.85
CA PRO A 92 -9.69 -16.94 -1.56
C PRO A 92 -9.36 -18.39 -1.93
N GLN A 93 -8.47 -18.63 -2.90
CA GLN A 93 -8.08 -19.96 -3.36
C GLN A 93 -7.04 -20.63 -2.45
N ILE A 94 -6.39 -19.88 -1.55
CA ILE A 94 -5.40 -20.42 -0.63
C ILE A 94 -6.11 -21.28 0.42
N SER A 95 -5.82 -22.59 0.48
CA SER A 95 -6.41 -23.52 1.44
C SER A 95 -5.68 -23.58 2.78
N SER A 96 -4.41 -23.16 2.82
CA SER A 96 -3.53 -23.21 3.98
C SER A 96 -3.64 -21.94 4.84
N VAL A 97 -4.06 -22.11 6.11
CA VAL A 97 -4.12 -21.00 7.09
C VAL A 97 -2.74 -20.38 7.33
N LYS A 98 -1.67 -21.19 7.28
CA LYS A 98 -0.29 -20.72 7.46
C LYS A 98 0.14 -19.76 6.35
N ASP A 99 -0.27 -20.02 5.12
CA ASP A 99 0.09 -19.19 3.96
C ASP A 99 -0.75 -17.90 3.92
N ARG A 100 -2.04 -17.98 4.29
CA ARG A 100 -2.88 -16.78 4.50
C ARG A 100 -2.27 -15.84 5.55
N LYS A 101 -1.82 -16.38 6.69
CA LYS A 101 -1.17 -15.58 7.75
C LYS A 101 0.10 -14.88 7.26
N LYS A 102 0.93 -15.58 6.48
CA LYS A 102 2.15 -15.00 5.90
C LYS A 102 1.84 -13.87 4.92
N ALA A 103 0.84 -14.06 4.06
CA ALA A 103 0.42 -13.05 3.11
C ALA A 103 -0.11 -11.79 3.82
N VAL A 104 -0.94 -11.96 4.86
CA VAL A 104 -1.42 -10.84 5.69
C VAL A 104 -0.26 -10.11 6.38
N LEU A 105 0.68 -10.84 6.97
CA LEU A 105 1.83 -10.23 7.64
C LEU A 105 2.75 -9.48 6.66
N ALA A 106 2.94 -10.04 5.46
CA ALA A 106 3.67 -9.37 4.39
C ALA A 106 2.98 -8.07 3.96
N ASP A 107 1.64 -8.09 3.85
CA ASP A 107 0.86 -6.90 3.51
C ASP A 107 1.02 -5.80 4.56
N ILE A 108 0.87 -6.12 5.84
CA ILE A 108 1.08 -5.18 6.95
C ILE A 108 2.48 -4.56 6.91
N GLY A 109 3.52 -5.37 6.69
CA GLY A 109 4.89 -4.90 6.62
C GLY A 109 5.12 -3.97 5.42
N VAL A 110 4.57 -4.32 4.26
CA VAL A 110 4.68 -3.52 3.03
C VAL A 110 3.89 -2.21 3.16
N SER A 111 2.70 -2.26 3.74
CA SER A 111 1.89 -1.10 4.08
C SER A 111 2.65 -0.10 4.97
N ALA A 112 3.21 -0.56 6.09
CA ALA A 112 3.98 0.29 7.00
C ALA A 112 5.21 0.91 6.30
N PHE A 113 5.92 0.12 5.49
CA PHE A 113 7.05 0.60 4.70
C PHE A 113 6.64 1.71 3.73
N TRP A 114 5.56 1.51 2.96
CA TRP A 114 5.10 2.50 1.99
C TRP A 114 4.55 3.76 2.64
N SER A 115 3.80 3.66 3.74
CA SER A 115 3.37 4.83 4.51
C SER A 115 4.56 5.68 4.95
N PHE A 116 5.61 5.06 5.46
CA PHE A 116 6.83 5.76 5.86
C PHE A 116 7.55 6.40 4.66
N VAL A 117 7.71 5.65 3.57
CA VAL A 117 8.31 6.16 2.33
C VAL A 117 7.55 7.38 1.83
N TRP A 118 6.23 7.32 1.76
CA TRP A 118 5.40 8.44 1.29
C TRP A 118 5.44 9.63 2.24
N PHE A 119 5.54 9.41 3.56
CA PHE A 119 5.73 10.48 4.52
C PHE A 119 7.05 11.22 4.31
N VAL A 120 8.17 10.49 4.19
CA VAL A 120 9.48 11.08 3.90
C VAL A 120 9.48 11.76 2.53
N GLY A 121 8.88 11.12 1.53
CA GLY A 121 8.73 11.64 0.18
C GLY A 121 7.96 12.94 0.11
N PHE A 122 6.82 13.01 0.79
CA PHE A 122 6.03 14.22 0.93
C PHE A 122 6.87 15.34 1.54
N CYS A 123 7.52 15.09 2.67
CA CYS A 123 8.38 16.07 3.32
C CYS A 123 9.50 16.56 2.37
N PHE A 124 10.13 15.64 1.65
CA PHE A 124 11.22 15.94 0.73
C PHE A 124 10.74 16.77 -0.47
N LEU A 125 9.70 16.33 -1.17
CA LEU A 125 9.15 17.01 -2.34
C LEU A 125 8.58 18.39 -1.98
N ALA A 126 7.84 18.50 -0.86
CA ALA A 126 7.32 19.76 -0.39
C ALA A 126 8.44 20.75 -0.05
N ASN A 127 9.50 20.30 0.63
CA ASN A 127 10.66 21.14 0.93
C ASN A 127 11.36 21.60 -0.35
N GLN A 128 11.61 20.70 -1.31
CA GLN A 128 12.24 21.07 -2.58
C GLN A 128 11.35 22.01 -3.42
N TRP A 129 10.04 21.85 -3.36
CA TRP A 129 9.11 22.77 -4.01
C TRP A 129 9.10 24.16 -3.35
N GLN A 130 9.12 24.20 -2.01
CA GLN A 130 9.10 25.46 -1.26
C GLN A 130 10.32 26.34 -1.57
N VAL A 131 11.50 25.74 -1.78
CA VAL A 131 12.74 26.47 -2.06
C VAL A 131 13.00 26.66 -3.56
N ALA A 132 12.12 26.14 -4.43
CA ALA A 132 12.24 26.32 -5.87
C ALA A 132 12.04 27.80 -6.24
N LYS A 133 12.91 28.33 -7.11
CA LYS A 133 12.88 29.75 -7.45
C LYS A 133 11.91 29.99 -8.60
N PRO A 134 11.09 31.07 -8.56
CA PRO A 134 10.25 31.46 -9.70
C PRO A 134 11.05 31.74 -10.98
N GLU A 135 12.30 32.18 -10.83
CA GLU A 135 13.24 32.42 -11.93
C GLU A 135 13.64 31.14 -12.68
N ASP A 136 13.54 29.98 -12.01
CA ASP A 136 13.84 28.69 -12.63
C ASP A 136 12.70 28.20 -13.54
N ASN A 137 11.49 28.76 -13.38
CA ASN A 137 10.31 28.44 -14.18
C ASN A 137 9.46 29.69 -14.45
N PRO A 138 9.94 30.61 -15.31
CA PRO A 138 9.24 31.87 -15.58
C PRO A 138 7.90 31.68 -16.31
N LEU A 139 7.75 30.57 -17.04
CA LEU A 139 6.53 30.22 -17.78
C LEU A 139 5.47 29.51 -16.90
N LYS A 140 5.83 29.14 -15.67
CA LYS A 140 4.99 28.40 -14.71
C LYS A 140 4.48 27.05 -15.24
N GLU A 141 5.25 26.40 -16.09
CA GLU A 141 4.93 25.10 -16.66
C GLU A 141 5.08 23.99 -15.61
N GLY A 142 4.23 22.95 -15.65
CA GLY A 142 4.31 21.81 -14.74
C GLY A 142 4.06 22.10 -13.25
N GLY A 143 3.73 23.35 -12.88
CA GLY A 143 3.51 23.73 -11.47
C GLY A 143 2.32 22.98 -10.84
N ASP A 144 1.25 22.76 -11.61
CA ASP A 144 0.11 21.97 -11.15
C ASP A 144 0.46 20.48 -11.05
N ALA A 145 1.29 19.95 -11.95
CA ALA A 145 1.82 18.58 -11.86
C ALA A 145 2.68 18.38 -10.59
N ALA A 146 3.55 19.31 -10.26
CA ALA A 146 4.35 19.27 -9.03
C ALA A 146 3.48 19.32 -7.77
N ARG A 147 2.48 20.21 -7.75
CA ARG A 147 1.53 20.32 -6.63
C ARG A 147 0.68 19.06 -6.49
N ALA A 148 0.20 18.50 -7.60
CA ALA A 148 -0.51 17.23 -7.60
C ALA A 148 0.37 16.12 -7.02
N ALA A 149 1.60 15.96 -7.50
CA ALA A 149 2.52 14.95 -6.97
C ALA A 149 2.74 15.07 -5.46
N ILE A 150 2.92 16.30 -4.93
CA ILE A 150 3.04 16.54 -3.48
C ILE A 150 1.75 16.16 -2.73
N THR A 151 0.60 16.61 -3.24
CA THR A 151 -0.70 16.36 -2.61
C THR A 151 -1.02 14.86 -2.57
N PHE A 152 -0.83 14.15 -3.68
CA PHE A 152 -1.07 12.72 -3.74
C PHE A 152 -0.03 11.92 -2.93
N ALA A 153 1.23 12.37 -2.84
CA ALA A 153 2.19 11.78 -1.93
C ALA A 153 1.76 11.90 -0.45
N PHE A 154 1.22 13.05 -0.05
CA PHE A 154 0.65 13.24 1.30
C PHE A 154 -0.52 12.30 1.56
N PHE A 155 -1.50 12.24 0.66
CA PHE A 155 -2.66 11.37 0.87
C PHE A 155 -2.30 9.89 0.81
N SER A 156 -1.29 9.52 0.02
CA SER A 156 -0.79 8.14 -0.06
C SER A 156 -0.38 7.60 1.30
N ILE A 157 0.12 8.43 2.22
CA ILE A 157 0.49 8.02 3.60
C ILE A 157 -0.62 7.19 4.27
N PHE A 158 -1.88 7.59 4.07
CA PHE A 158 -3.05 6.99 4.71
C PHE A 158 -3.67 5.86 3.90
N THR A 159 -3.42 5.78 2.59
CA THR A 159 -4.06 4.76 1.74
C THR A 159 -3.36 3.41 1.81
N TRP A 160 -2.14 3.38 2.32
CA TRP A 160 -1.42 2.15 2.66
C TRP A 160 -1.83 1.60 4.03
N ASP A 161 -2.70 2.25 4.78
CA ASP A 161 -3.15 1.72 6.07
C ASP A 161 -3.95 0.41 5.87
N TYR A 162 -3.50 -0.65 6.53
CA TYR A 162 -4.13 -1.96 6.41
C TYR A 162 -5.36 -2.00 7.32
N THR A 163 -6.54 -2.10 6.71
CA THR A 163 -7.77 -2.41 7.45
C THR A 163 -7.91 -3.93 7.54
N ASP A 164 -7.85 -4.46 8.76
CA ASP A 164 -8.08 -5.88 9.01
C ASP A 164 -9.53 -6.24 8.64
N PRO A 165 -9.76 -7.15 7.68
CA PRO A 165 -11.11 -7.59 7.31
C PRO A 165 -11.84 -8.32 8.46
N SER A 166 -11.14 -8.70 9.53
CA SER A 166 -11.74 -9.27 10.74
C SER A 166 -12.13 -8.23 11.79
N GLN A 167 -11.75 -6.95 11.63
CA GLN A 167 -12.21 -5.88 12.50
C GLN A 167 -13.53 -5.30 11.99
N ASP A 168 -14.63 -5.87 12.49
CA ASP A 168 -15.91 -5.15 12.57
C ASP A 168 -15.69 -3.85 13.38
N PRO A 169 -16.03 -2.66 12.86
CA PRO A 169 -15.92 -1.40 13.60
C PRO A 169 -16.84 -1.33 14.83
N ALA A 170 -17.77 -2.28 15.01
CA ALA A 170 -18.57 -2.45 16.22
C ALA A 170 -17.82 -3.16 17.37
N GLY A 171 -16.60 -3.68 17.13
CA GLY A 171 -15.82 -4.46 18.08
C GLY A 171 -14.54 -3.81 18.60
N ALA A 172 -14.27 -2.54 18.28
CA ALA A 172 -13.07 -1.87 18.78
C ALA A 172 -13.12 -1.73 20.31
N PRO A 173 -12.18 -2.32 21.08
CA PRO A 173 -12.13 -2.07 22.51
C PRO A 173 -11.70 -0.61 22.72
N ALA A 174 -12.41 0.08 23.62
CA ALA A 174 -12.04 1.41 24.05
C ALA A 174 -10.60 1.43 24.59
N ALA A 175 -9.87 2.50 24.30
CA ALA A 175 -8.48 2.69 24.69
C ALA A 175 -8.26 2.33 26.17
N GLY A 176 -7.55 1.22 26.42
CA GLY A 176 -7.23 0.77 27.78
C GLY A 176 -7.16 -0.74 28.03
N THR A 177 -7.34 -1.61 27.02
CA THR A 177 -7.23 -3.07 27.24
C THR A 177 -5.89 -3.62 26.74
N GLU A 178 -5.14 -4.19 27.67
CA GLU A 178 -3.86 -4.88 27.48
C GLU A 178 -3.92 -5.95 26.38
N TYR A 179 -2.86 -5.98 25.58
CA TYR A 179 -2.55 -7.03 24.59
C TYR A 179 -2.12 -8.32 25.32
N THR A 180 -3.04 -8.99 26.02
CA THR A 180 -2.77 -10.28 26.68
C THR A 180 -3.67 -11.35 26.12
N GLY A 181 -3.35 -11.83 24.91
CA GLY A 181 -4.14 -12.91 24.29
C GLY A 181 -3.54 -13.59 23.07
N TYR A 182 -2.22 -13.51 22.85
CA TYR A 182 -1.61 -14.12 21.65
C TYR A 182 -0.64 -15.28 21.92
N ASN A 183 -0.54 -15.81 23.15
CA ASN A 183 0.54 -16.75 23.49
C ASN A 183 0.20 -17.87 24.52
N ALA A 184 -1.04 -18.38 24.65
CA ALA A 184 -1.30 -19.47 25.62
C ALA A 184 -1.99 -20.72 25.08
N ASP A 185 -2.60 -20.65 23.89
CA ASP A 185 -3.61 -21.64 23.48
C ASP A 185 -3.21 -22.43 22.20
N MET A 186 -2.10 -22.07 21.56
CA MET A 186 -1.59 -22.78 20.37
C MET A 186 -0.50 -23.82 20.68
N GLU A 187 0.15 -23.78 21.84
CA GLU A 187 1.15 -24.79 22.25
C GLU A 187 0.53 -26.07 22.81
N ALA A 188 -0.75 -26.06 23.21
CA ALA A 188 -1.39 -27.21 23.85
C ALA A 188 -1.84 -28.33 22.88
N ASN A 189 -1.76 -28.14 21.56
CA ASN A 189 -2.32 -29.07 20.58
C ASN A 189 -1.31 -29.58 19.53
N TYR A 190 -0.01 -29.42 19.79
CA TYR A 190 1.07 -29.90 18.94
C TYR A 190 2.05 -30.79 19.74
N ASP A 191 1.53 -31.77 20.48
CA ASP A 191 2.36 -32.91 20.87
C ASP A 191 1.85 -34.18 20.18
N GLY A 192 2.71 -34.73 19.33
CA GLY A 192 2.40 -35.85 18.47
C GLY A 192 2.46 -37.16 19.24
N SER A 193 1.39 -37.93 19.20
CA SER A 193 1.47 -39.38 19.34
C SER A 193 0.41 -40.02 18.46
N GLY A 194 0.88 -40.66 17.39
CA GLY A 194 0.05 -41.48 16.53
C GLY A 194 -0.44 -42.73 17.26
N GLY A 195 -1.67 -43.13 16.95
CA GLY A 195 -2.24 -44.40 17.39
C GLY A 195 -3.50 -44.70 16.60
N TYR A 196 -3.38 -45.54 15.58
CA TYR A 196 -4.52 -46.23 14.98
C TYR A 196 -5.15 -47.14 16.05
N GLN A 197 -6.46 -47.04 16.27
CA GLN A 197 -7.25 -48.23 16.61
C GLN A 197 -8.74 -48.07 16.25
N ASN A 198 -9.15 -48.94 15.32
CA ASN A 198 -10.52 -49.43 15.10
C ASN A 198 -11.25 -49.72 16.42
N GLN A 199 -12.57 -49.51 16.47
CA GLN A 199 -13.53 -50.62 16.35
C GLN A 199 -14.99 -50.15 16.35
N ASP A 200 -15.75 -50.91 15.58
CA ASP A 200 -17.19 -50.84 15.31
C ASP A 200 -18.10 -51.08 16.52
N TYR A 201 -19.37 -50.73 16.26
CA TYR A 201 -20.65 -50.98 16.96
C TYR A 201 -21.02 -50.11 18.16
#